data_AF-A0A3M0GFL6-F1
#
_entry.id   AF-A0A3M0GFL6-F1
#
_cell.length_a   1.000
_cell.length_b   1.000
_cell.length_c   1.000
_cell.angle_alpha   90.00
_cell.angle_beta   90.00
_cell.angle_gamma   90.00
#
_symmetry.space_group_name_H-M   'P 1'
#
loop_
_entity.id
_entity.type
_entity.pdbx_description
1 polymer ?
#
loop_
_entity_poly.entity_id
_entity_poly.type
_entity_poly.pdbx_seq_one_letter_code
_entity_poly.pdbx_strand_id
1 'polypeptide(L)'
;MYSEKTEHMTPAQQAAQDERAEADKRDGHFEATEHTNVPLSPFMTRLIAEEMPILDSTARRRVYEILDAYEGPAIESQAGLPKEIREIMDL
;
A
#
# COMPACT_ATOMS: atom_id res chain seq x y z
N MET A 1 -28.25 -1.36 -5.87
CA MET A 1 -28.99 -1.45 -4.61
C MET A 1 -28.12 -2.25 -3.63
N TYR A 2 -27.15 -1.62 -2.98
CA TYR A 2 -26.43 -2.23 -1.86
C TYR A 2 -27.01 -1.59 -0.59
N SER A 3 -27.89 -2.30 0.11
CA SER A 3 -28.42 -1.82 1.40
C SER A 3 -27.69 -2.49 2.56
N GLU A 4 -27.31 -1.64 3.51
CA GLU A 4 -27.52 -1.80 4.95
C GLU A 4 -26.84 -3.00 5.64
N LYS A 5 -25.69 -2.74 6.28
CA LYS A 5 -25.21 -3.63 7.35
C LYS A 5 -24.49 -2.94 8.52
N THR A 6 -24.48 -1.61 8.56
CA THR A 6 -23.86 -0.84 9.65
C THR A 6 -24.88 -0.15 10.56
N GLU A 7 -26.18 -0.19 10.26
CA GLU A 7 -27.20 0.60 10.98
C GLU A 7 -27.53 0.11 12.41
N HIS A 8 -27.04 -1.06 12.83
CA HIS A 8 -27.39 -1.66 14.13
C HIS A 8 -26.20 -2.17 14.95
N MET A 9 -24.98 -1.77 14.63
CA MET A 9 -23.80 -2.19 15.40
C MET A 9 -23.62 -1.33 16.64
N THR A 10 -23.35 -1.96 17.77
CA THR A 10 -22.87 -1.24 18.95
C THR A 10 -21.46 -0.69 18.68
N PRO A 11 -21.05 0.42 19.34
CA PRO A 11 -19.71 0.98 19.17
C PRO A 11 -18.57 -0.04 19.33
N ALA A 12 -18.74 -1.02 20.23
CA ALA A 12 -17.76 -2.09 20.44
C ALA A 12 -17.67 -3.07 19.25
N GLN A 13 -18.80 -3.40 18.62
CA GLN A 13 -18.80 -4.28 17.45
C GLN A 13 -18.23 -3.56 16.23
N GLN A 14 -18.49 -2.26 16.09
CA GLN A 14 -17.95 -1.45 15.01
C GLN A 14 -16.43 -1.38 15.10
N ALA A 15 -15.89 -1.07 16.28
CA ALA A 15 -14.44 -1.07 16.52
C ALA A 15 -13.80 -2.43 16.19
N ALA A 16 -14.40 -3.55 16.60
CA ALA A 16 -13.89 -4.88 16.30
C ALA A 16 -13.94 -5.23 14.79
N GLN A 17 -14.92 -4.70 14.05
CA GLN A 17 -14.96 -4.86 12.58
C GLN A 17 -13.89 -4.00 11.90
N ASP A 18 -13.70 -2.77 12.36
CA ASP A 18 -12.66 -1.88 11.83
C ASP A 18 -11.27 -2.49 12.05
N GLU A 19 -10.97 -3.00 13.24
CA GLU A 19 -9.72 -3.72 13.53
C GLU A 19 -9.48 -4.91 12.60
N ARG A 20 -10.53 -5.69 12.33
CA ARG A 20 -10.45 -6.83 11.41
C ARG A 20 -10.24 -6.39 9.96
N ALA A 21 -10.90 -5.32 9.53
CA ALA A 21 -10.72 -4.76 8.20
C ALA A 21 -9.30 -4.19 8.01
N GLU A 22 -8.75 -3.54 9.03
CA GLU A 22 -7.36 -3.05 9.01
C GLU A 22 -6.34 -4.20 8.99
N ALA A 23 -6.59 -5.29 9.70
CA ALA A 23 -5.76 -6.50 9.64
C ALA A 23 -5.79 -7.13 8.24
N ASP A 24 -6.98 -7.26 7.63
CA ASP A 24 -7.12 -7.79 6.26
C ASP A 24 -6.43 -6.89 5.22
N LYS A 25 -6.46 -5.57 5.40
CA LYS A 25 -5.67 -4.66 4.57
C LYS A 25 -4.16 -4.87 4.71
N ARG A 26 -3.65 -5.25 5.88
CA ARG A 26 -2.20 -5.47 6.08
C ARG A 26 -1.75 -6.84 5.62
N ASP A 27 -2.47 -7.87 6.04
CA ASP A 27 -2.06 -9.27 5.95
C ASP A 27 -2.90 -10.10 4.96
N GLY A 28 -3.91 -9.49 4.35
CA GLY A 28 -4.77 -10.15 3.37
C GLY A 28 -4.03 -10.48 2.07
N HIS A 29 -4.61 -11.40 1.32
CA HIS A 29 -4.10 -11.85 0.02
C HIS A 29 -4.67 -10.98 -1.10
N PHE A 30 -3.80 -10.42 -1.94
CA PHE A 30 -4.18 -9.54 -3.04
C PHE A 30 -3.51 -9.98 -4.34
N GLU A 31 -4.28 -10.64 -5.20
CA GLU A 31 -3.83 -11.13 -6.53
C GLU A 31 -3.11 -10.06 -7.36
N ALA A 32 -3.57 -8.81 -7.30
CA ALA A 32 -2.96 -7.70 -8.03
C ALA A 32 -1.50 -7.40 -7.63
N THR A 33 -1.06 -7.88 -6.46
CA THR A 33 0.31 -7.69 -5.95
C THR A 33 1.24 -8.86 -6.29
N GLU A 34 0.68 -10.03 -6.61
CA GLU A 34 1.45 -11.26 -6.85
C GLU A 34 2.13 -11.29 -8.23
N HIS A 35 1.66 -10.45 -9.15
CA HIS A 35 2.17 -10.39 -10.53
C HIS A 35 2.84 -9.04 -10.81
N THR A 36 3.67 -8.59 -9.88
CA THR A 36 4.44 -7.35 -10.02
C THR A 36 5.94 -7.63 -10.07
N ASN A 37 6.68 -6.84 -10.85
CA ASN A 37 8.14 -6.96 -10.98
C ASN A 37 8.90 -5.96 -10.07
N VAL A 38 8.22 -5.37 -9.09
CA VAL A 38 8.82 -4.40 -8.16
C VAL A 38 9.34 -5.11 -6.90
N PRO A 39 10.45 -4.65 -6.30
CA PRO A 39 11.02 -5.25 -5.10
C PRO A 39 10.28 -4.82 -3.84
N LEU A 40 8.95 -4.92 -3.83
CA LEU A 40 8.07 -4.49 -2.74
C LEU A 40 7.24 -5.67 -2.23
N SER A 41 6.99 -5.72 -0.92
CA SER A 41 6.01 -6.66 -0.35
C SER A 41 4.58 -6.34 -0.83
N PRO A 42 3.62 -7.28 -0.79
CA PRO A 42 2.22 -7.02 -1.15
C PRO A 42 1.59 -5.79 -0.47
N PHE A 43 1.95 -5.56 0.79
CA PHE A 43 1.52 -4.37 1.53
C PHE A 43 2.15 -3.09 0.96
N MET A 44 3.48 -3.08 0.78
CA MET A 44 4.19 -1.92 0.23
C MET A 44 3.78 -1.63 -1.21
N THR A 45 3.54 -2.65 -2.04
CA THR A 45 3.06 -2.48 -3.42
C THR A 45 1.74 -1.73 -3.46
N ARG A 46 0.79 -2.04 -2.57
CA ARG A 46 -0.49 -1.33 -2.50
C ARG A 46 -0.32 0.08 -1.97
N LEU A 47 0.44 0.25 -0.89
CA LEU A 47 0.74 1.57 -0.33
C LEU A 47 1.34 2.49 -1.39
N ILE A 48 2.36 2.03 -2.12
CA ILE A 48 2.96 2.83 -3.20
C ILE A 48 1.95 3.07 -4.31
N ALA A 49 1.21 2.04 -4.76
CA ALA A 49 0.23 2.18 -5.84
C ALA A 49 -0.89 3.18 -5.53
N GLU A 50 -1.30 3.32 -4.27
CA GLU A 50 -2.29 4.30 -3.80
C GLU A 50 -1.76 5.74 -3.89
N GLU A 51 -0.47 5.96 -3.64
CA GLU A 51 0.16 7.28 -3.67
C GLU A 51 0.57 7.73 -5.09
N MET A 52 0.92 6.80 -5.99
CA MET A 52 1.39 7.10 -7.35
C MET A 52 0.50 8.04 -8.19
N PRO A 53 -0.84 8.01 -8.10
CA PRO A 53 -1.72 8.93 -8.81
C PRO A 53 -1.59 10.41 -8.39
N ILE A 54 -1.15 10.67 -7.16
CA ILE A 54 -0.98 12.03 -6.61
C ILE A 54 0.30 12.68 -7.17
N LEU A 55 1.33 11.87 -7.42
CA LEU A 55 2.59 12.32 -8.00
C LEU A 55 2.41 12.81 -9.44
N ASP A 56 3.15 13.86 -9.80
CA ASP A 56 3.29 14.29 -11.19
C ASP A 56 3.99 13.23 -12.04
N SER A 57 3.90 13.36 -13.37
CA SER A 57 4.44 12.36 -14.30
C SER A 57 5.96 12.15 -14.19
N THR A 58 6.70 13.19 -13.80
CA THR A 58 8.16 13.13 -13.66
C THR A 58 8.54 12.42 -12.37
N ALA A 59 7.93 12.81 -11.25
CA ALA A 59 8.09 12.16 -9.96
C ALA A 59 7.75 10.66 -10.04
N ARG A 60 6.61 10.33 -10.67
CA ARG A 60 6.17 8.95 -10.86
C ARG A 60 7.16 8.12 -11.68
N ARG A 61 7.68 8.67 -12.79
CA ARG A 61 8.73 8.00 -13.59
C ARG A 61 9.96 7.73 -12.72
N ARG A 62 10.38 8.72 -11.94
CA ARG A 62 11.58 8.62 -11.11
C ARG A 62 11.46 7.51 -10.05
N VAL A 63 10.30 7.38 -9.42
CA VAL A 63 10.03 6.27 -8.47
C VAL A 63 10.19 4.92 -9.15
N TYR A 64 9.62 4.72 -10.35
CA TYR A 64 9.77 3.46 -11.08
C TYR A 64 11.22 3.17 -11.47
N GLU A 65 11.98 4.18 -11.92
CA GLU A 65 13.40 4.01 -12.24
C GLU A 65 14.22 3.55 -11.03
N ILE A 66 13.95 4.13 -9.85
CA ILE A 66 14.66 3.77 -8.62
C ILE A 66 14.30 2.35 -8.18
N LEU A 67 13.02 1.97 -8.26
CA LEU A 67 12.56 0.62 -7.92
C LEU A 67 13.09 -0.43 -8.89
N ASP A 68 13.17 -0.13 -10.18
CA ASP A 68 13.72 -1.02 -11.21
C ASP A 68 15.23 -1.24 -11.04
N ALA A 69 15.95 -0.19 -10.64
CA ALA A 69 17.39 -0.25 -10.39
C ALA A 69 17.77 -0.77 -8.98
N TYR A 70 16.78 -1.07 -8.13
CA TYR A 70 17.05 -1.48 -6.76
C TYR A 70 17.54 -2.94 -6.71
N GLU A 71 18.79 -3.11 -6.30
CA GLU A 71 19.40 -4.41 -6.05
C GLU A 71 19.41 -4.70 -4.54
N GLY A 72 18.43 -5.48 -4.06
CA GLY A 72 18.30 -5.80 -2.64
C GLY A 72 17.16 -6.75 -2.30
N PRO A 73 16.95 -7.03 -1.00
CA PRO A 73 15.80 -7.83 -0.55
C PRO A 73 14.48 -7.09 -0.79
N ALA A 74 13.37 -7.80 -0.74
CA ALA A 74 12.05 -7.18 -0.83
C ALA A 74 11.89 -6.10 0.25
N ILE A 75 11.38 -4.94 -0.13
CA ILE A 75 11.13 -3.82 0.76
C ILE A 75 9.79 -4.07 1.45
N GLU A 76 9.83 -4.31 2.75
CA GLU A 76 8.66 -4.67 3.56
C GLU A 76 8.11 -3.50 4.39
N SER A 77 8.80 -2.35 4.40
CA SER A 77 8.40 -1.17 5.17
C SER A 77 8.80 0.14 4.50
N GLN A 78 8.13 1.23 4.87
CA GLN A 78 8.46 2.58 4.36
C GLN A 78 9.90 2.96 4.67
N ALA A 79 10.42 2.65 5.87
CA ALA A 79 11.80 2.94 6.26
C ALA A 79 12.85 2.21 5.39
N GLY A 80 12.47 1.08 4.77
CA GLY A 80 13.30 0.32 3.86
C GLY A 80 13.37 0.91 2.44
N LEU A 81 12.52 1.88 2.10
CA LEU A 81 12.54 2.53 0.79
C LEU A 81 13.84 3.33 0.58
N PRO A 82 14.39 3.31 -0.64
CA PRO A 82 15.43 4.25 -1.06
C PRO A 82 15.08 5.68 -0.65
N LYS A 83 16.07 6.41 -0.11
CA LYS A 83 15.87 7.75 0.46
C LYS A 83 15.16 8.70 -0.49
N GLU A 84 15.54 8.65 -1.77
CA GLU A 84 14.95 9.50 -2.81
C GLU A 84 13.45 9.21 -3.03
N ILE A 85 12.99 7.96 -2.92
CA ILE A 85 11.56 7.63 -3.01
C ILE A 85 10.81 8.23 -1.82
N ARG A 86 11.36 8.11 -0.60
CA ARG A 86 10.74 8.71 0.60
C ARG A 86 10.59 10.22 0.50
N GLU A 87 11.60 10.88 -0.07
CA GLU A 87 11.56 12.33 -0.30
C GLU A 87 10.53 12.73 -1.38
N ILE A 88 10.42 11.95 -2.47
CA ILE A 88 9.42 12.19 -3.53
C ILE A 88 7.99 12.00 -3.00
N MET A 89 7.79 11.03 -2.11
CA MET A 89 6.48 10.62 -1.63
C MET A 89 6.09 11.21 -0.26
N ASP A 90 6.96 12.00 0.36
CA ASP A 90 6.76 12.59 1.69
C ASP A 90 6.45 11.55 2.80
N LEU A 91 7.23 10.46 2.83
CA LEU A 91 7.09 9.29 3.73
C LEU A 91 8.15 9.22 4.85
#